data_AF-A0A914KG91-F1
#
_entry.id   AF-A0A914KG91-F1
#
_cell.length_a   1.000
_cell.length_b   1.000
_cell.length_c   1.000
_cell.angle_alpha   90.00
_cell.angle_beta   90.00
_cell.angle_gamma   90.00
#
_symmetry.space_group_name_H-M   'P 1'
#
loop_
_entity.id
_entity.type
_entity.pdbx_description
1 polymer ?
#
loop_
_entity_poly.entity_id
_entity_poly.type
_entity_poly.pdbx_seq_one_letter_code
_entity_poly.pdbx_strand_id
1 'polypeptide(L)'
;MVADLNDFVYKEVLGGDPTRKSLFILLEKGEEQAVLICNKEAFEEDANLIPKWLKSAKLHLLTENDKYGNYEMALDPELNCKITNPYNNCKLLKTTLIYPANAFDIQKYRRQEFFILYETPEDYKNITCNYLVETKQFENLKWVYNFLDKKSEEERIIYENPDKHEGFILAPDLKWNGTNLDELYFLAVAHRRDLHSIRDLTPNELPLLENIRDECAKTIEEKYGLKKSQLKMYFHYQPTFYHLHVHIVHIKYEAPGLSCTSVLLDTVIENLKIYSDFYTKATLPFLRKENDPLYKKFVEAGRV
;
A
#
# COMPACT_ATOMS: atom_id res chain seq x y z
N MET A 1 29.36 8.31 4.75
CA MET A 1 29.68 9.09 5.96
C MET A 1 28.86 8.53 7.10
N VAL A 2 29.48 8.14 8.22
CA VAL A 2 28.75 7.93 9.47
C VAL A 2 28.40 9.33 9.96
N ALA A 3 27.16 9.76 9.76
CA ALA A 3 26.73 11.08 10.19
C ALA A 3 26.68 11.11 11.72
N ASP A 4 27.49 11.98 12.34
CA ASP A 4 27.32 12.34 13.74
C ASP A 4 26.07 13.22 13.86
N LEU A 5 25.09 12.79 14.66
CA LEU A 5 23.87 13.55 14.88
C LEU A 5 24.11 14.83 15.70
N ASN A 6 25.26 14.98 16.36
CA ASN A 6 25.63 16.21 17.06
C ASN A 6 25.74 17.43 16.13
N ASP A 7 25.99 17.20 14.83
CA ASP A 7 26.05 18.27 13.82
C ASP A 7 24.66 18.75 13.39
N PHE A 8 23.58 18.10 13.85
CA PHE A 8 22.22 18.37 13.41
C PHE A 8 21.40 19.05 14.49
N VAL A 9 20.60 20.03 14.09
CA VAL A 9 19.65 20.73 14.95
C VAL A 9 18.24 20.26 14.63
N TYR A 10 17.48 19.88 15.65
CA TYR A 10 16.06 19.55 15.52
C TYR A 10 15.25 20.74 15.00
N LYS A 11 14.34 20.48 14.05
CA LYS A 11 13.34 21.46 13.61
C LYS A 11 11.94 21.13 14.01
N GLU A 12 11.43 20.00 13.54
CA GLU A 12 10.05 19.61 13.78
C GLU A 12 9.86 18.10 13.63
N VAL A 13 8.75 17.59 14.17
CA VAL A 13 8.25 16.27 13.82
C VAL A 13 7.49 16.38 12.50
N LEU A 14 7.95 15.68 11.47
CA LEU A 14 7.25 15.62 10.19
C LEU A 14 6.00 14.77 10.31
N GLY A 15 6.06 13.64 11.02
CA GLY A 15 4.94 12.73 11.19
C GLY A 15 5.35 11.44 11.91
N GLY A 16 4.46 10.45 11.86
CA GLY A 16 4.71 9.12 12.39
C GLY A 16 3.67 8.11 11.91
N ASP A 17 4.00 6.84 12.07
CA ASP A 17 3.12 5.71 11.78
C ASP A 17 2.97 4.89 13.07
N PRO A 18 1.88 5.04 13.83
CA PRO A 18 1.66 4.29 15.06
C PRO A 18 1.59 2.77 14.85
N THR A 19 1.07 2.32 13.71
CA THR A 19 0.99 0.88 13.36
C THR A 19 2.38 0.29 13.20
N ARG A 20 3.29 1.01 12.53
CA ARG A 20 4.69 0.62 12.37
C ARG A 20 5.61 1.09 13.50
N LYS A 21 5.07 1.82 14.48
CA LYS A 21 5.79 2.42 15.62
C LYS A 21 6.96 3.29 15.14
N SER A 22 6.69 4.12 14.14
CA SER A 22 7.66 4.98 13.46
C SER A 22 7.48 6.46 13.79
N LEU A 23 8.59 7.21 13.82
CA LEU A 23 8.65 8.66 13.96
C LEU A 23 9.54 9.25 12.87
N PHE A 24 9.09 10.35 12.25
CA PHE A 24 9.83 11.06 11.20
C PHE A 24 10.13 12.49 11.65
N ILE A 25 11.39 12.89 11.57
CA ILE A 25 11.89 14.14 12.16
C ILE A 25 12.64 14.92 11.07
N LEU A 26 12.38 16.23 11.01
CA LEU A 26 13.18 17.15 10.21
C LEU A 26 14.33 17.71 11.06
N LEU A 27 15.53 17.66 10.49
CA LEU A 27 16.76 18.17 11.07
C LEU A 27 17.41 19.18 10.11
N GLU A 28 18.29 20.03 10.64
CA GLU A 28 19.13 20.94 9.85
C GLU A 28 20.61 20.79 10.19
N LYS A 29 21.47 20.92 9.19
CA LYS A 29 22.93 21.01 9.32
C LYS A 29 23.44 22.13 8.42
N GLY A 30 23.75 23.29 9.02
CA GLY A 30 24.07 24.50 8.26
C GLY A 30 22.84 25.00 7.48
N GLU A 31 23.00 25.17 6.17
CA GLU A 31 21.90 25.56 5.26
C GLU A 31 21.16 24.36 4.65
N GLU A 32 21.62 23.13 4.94
CA GLU A 32 21.04 21.90 4.40
C GLU A 32 20.07 21.24 5.39
N GLN A 33 19.08 20.53 4.86
CA GLN A 33 18.07 19.82 5.64
C GLN A 33 18.34 18.31 5.63
N ALA A 34 17.83 17.60 6.63
CA ALA A 34 17.85 16.14 6.70
C ALA A 34 16.56 15.56 7.26
N VAL A 35 16.18 14.36 6.81
CA VAL A 35 15.05 13.61 7.38
C VAL A 35 15.59 12.41 8.15
N LEU A 36 15.28 12.35 9.45
CA LEU A 36 15.58 11.23 10.32
C LEU A 36 14.33 10.38 10.53
N ILE A 37 14.42 9.11 10.18
CA ILE A 37 13.34 8.13 10.32
C ILE A 37 13.74 7.16 11.43
N CYS A 38 12.94 7.06 12.48
CA CYS A 38 13.17 6.18 13.62
C CYS A 38 12.05 5.17 13.75
N ASN A 39 12.36 3.88 13.83
CA ASN A 39 11.38 2.81 14.03
C ASN A 39 11.72 2.01 15.29
N LYS A 40 10.71 1.67 16.10
CA LYS A 40 10.88 0.63 17.12
C LYS A 40 11.11 -0.71 16.42
N GLU A 41 12.04 -1.49 16.96
CA GLU A 41 12.22 -2.88 16.50
C GLU A 41 11.10 -3.78 17.01
N ALA A 42 10.87 -4.88 16.29
CA ALA A 42 10.02 -5.97 16.76
C ALA A 42 10.64 -6.62 18.01
N PHE A 43 9.81 -7.33 18.78
CA PHE A 43 10.33 -8.13 19.89
C PHE A 43 11.17 -9.30 19.36
N GLU A 44 12.20 -9.66 20.11
CA GLU A 44 12.97 -10.87 19.86
C GLU A 44 12.19 -12.08 20.38
N GLU A 45 12.12 -13.14 19.57
CA GLU A 45 11.38 -14.37 19.89
C GLU A 45 12.30 -15.44 20.52
N ASP A 46 13.38 -15.03 21.21
CA ASP A 46 14.28 -15.95 21.90
C ASP A 46 13.66 -16.45 23.21
N ALA A 47 13.26 -17.73 23.20
CA ALA A 47 12.70 -18.43 24.34
C ALA A 47 13.61 -18.46 25.59
N ASN A 48 14.91 -18.13 25.48
CA ASN A 48 15.84 -18.04 26.61
C ASN A 48 15.86 -16.64 27.26
N LEU A 49 15.53 -15.60 26.50
CA LEU A 49 15.42 -14.22 27.00
C LEU A 49 14.02 -13.95 27.54
N ILE A 50 13.01 -14.60 26.95
CA ILE A 50 11.60 -14.42 27.30
C ILE A 50 11.24 -14.82 28.76
N PRO A 51 11.96 -15.68 29.47
CA PRO A 51 11.69 -15.85 30.90
C PRO A 51 12.29 -14.74 31.76
N LYS A 52 13.37 -14.08 31.29
CA LYS A 52 14.13 -13.09 32.06
C LYS A 52 13.42 -11.74 32.10
N TRP A 53 13.00 -11.24 30.95
CA TRP A 53 12.20 -10.01 30.83
C TRP A 53 10.86 -10.08 31.61
N LEU A 54 10.18 -11.24 31.68
CA LEU A 54 8.91 -11.43 32.41
C LEU A 54 9.11 -11.33 33.91
N LYS A 55 10.24 -11.87 34.42
CA LYS A 55 10.57 -11.81 35.85
C LYS A 55 10.96 -10.40 36.31
N SER A 56 11.55 -9.60 35.42
CA SER A 56 11.94 -8.22 35.73
C SER A 56 10.87 -7.18 35.39
N ALA A 57 9.84 -7.57 34.63
CA ALA A 57 8.78 -6.67 34.20
C ALA A 57 8.00 -6.08 35.38
N LYS A 58 7.74 -4.78 35.30
CA LYS A 58 6.81 -4.10 36.21
C LYS A 58 5.53 -3.77 35.43
N LEU A 59 4.40 -4.21 35.96
CA LEU A 59 3.09 -3.98 35.37
C LEU A 59 2.36 -2.86 36.09
N HIS A 60 1.73 -1.99 35.32
CA HIS A 60 0.79 -0.97 35.78
C HIS A 60 -0.55 -1.25 35.10
N LEU A 61 -1.56 -1.62 35.89
CA LEU A 61 -2.91 -1.91 35.37
C LEU A 61 -3.57 -0.62 34.89
N LEU A 62 -4.06 -0.64 33.65
CA LEU A 62 -4.86 0.45 33.07
C LEU A 62 -6.35 0.17 33.22
N THR A 63 -6.81 -1.01 32.80
CA THR A 63 -8.22 -1.43 32.86
C THR A 63 -8.33 -2.95 32.96
N GLU A 64 -9.42 -3.45 33.56
CA GLU A 64 -9.73 -4.88 33.63
C GLU A 64 -11.21 -5.14 33.33
N ASN A 65 -11.51 -6.28 32.72
CA ASN A 65 -12.85 -6.81 32.54
C ASN A 65 -12.83 -8.35 32.50
N ASP A 66 -13.44 -8.99 33.49
CA ASP A 66 -13.42 -10.45 33.69
C ASP A 66 -11.98 -11.00 33.64
N LYS A 67 -11.64 -11.82 32.64
CA LYS A 67 -10.29 -12.39 32.46
C LYS A 67 -9.33 -11.53 31.64
N TYR A 68 -9.75 -10.35 31.18
CA TYR A 68 -8.93 -9.48 30.32
C TYR A 68 -8.39 -8.29 31.11
N GLY A 69 -7.07 -8.18 31.22
CA GLY A 69 -6.39 -7.01 31.79
C GLY A 69 -5.54 -6.28 30.76
N ASN A 70 -5.62 -4.95 30.76
CA ASN A 70 -4.81 -4.06 29.95
C ASN A 70 -3.76 -3.40 30.85
N TYR A 71 -2.48 -3.54 30.52
CA TYR A 71 -1.37 -3.09 31.35
C TYR A 71 -0.35 -2.29 30.53
N GLU A 72 0.28 -1.32 31.17
CA GLU A 72 1.60 -0.84 30.77
C GLU A 72 2.67 -1.74 31.39
N MET A 73 3.68 -2.09 30.60
CA MET A 73 4.80 -2.92 31.05
C MET A 73 6.12 -2.18 30.88
N ALA A 74 6.82 -1.94 31.99
CA ALA A 74 8.20 -1.48 31.98
C ALA A 74 9.14 -2.70 32.00
N LEU A 75 10.01 -2.78 31.00
CA LEU A 75 11.06 -3.80 30.89
C LEU A 75 12.38 -3.27 31.45
N ASP A 76 13.17 -4.16 32.04
CA ASP A 76 14.54 -3.87 32.44
C ASP A 76 15.41 -3.53 31.21
N PRO A 77 16.04 -2.34 31.14
CA PRO A 77 16.90 -1.94 30.03
C PRO A 77 18.03 -2.94 29.73
N GLU A 78 18.58 -3.60 30.76
CA GLU A 78 19.70 -4.54 30.60
C GLU A 78 19.29 -5.86 29.92
N LEU A 79 18.00 -6.21 29.94
CA LEU A 79 17.45 -7.45 29.40
C LEU A 79 16.67 -7.22 28.09
N ASN A 80 16.56 -5.97 27.63
CA ASN A 80 15.75 -5.56 26.47
C ASN A 80 16.59 -5.31 25.21
N CYS A 81 17.83 -5.82 25.18
CA CYS A 81 18.81 -5.53 24.14
C CYS A 81 19.56 -6.81 23.73
N LYS A 82 19.88 -6.91 22.43
CA LYS A 82 20.78 -7.96 21.92
C LYS A 82 22.09 -7.92 22.70
N ILE A 83 22.50 -9.07 23.25
CA ILE A 83 23.73 -9.26 24.04
C ILE A 83 24.99 -8.78 23.30
N THR A 84 24.94 -8.59 21.98
CA THR A 84 26.06 -8.28 21.09
C THR A 84 26.07 -6.88 20.48
N ASN A 85 25.20 -5.97 20.90
CA ASN A 85 25.19 -4.62 20.32
C ASN A 85 26.36 -3.76 20.85
N PRO A 86 27.11 -3.02 20.00
CA PRO A 86 28.22 -2.13 20.40
C PRO A 86 27.92 -1.05 21.45
N TYR A 87 26.67 -0.84 21.84
CA TYR A 87 26.23 0.25 22.72
C TYR A 87 25.72 -0.22 24.09
N ASN A 88 26.30 -1.28 24.68
CA ASN A 88 26.13 -1.70 26.07
C ASN A 88 24.67 -1.56 26.60
N ASN A 89 23.80 -2.53 26.30
CA ASN A 89 22.46 -2.62 26.88
C ASN A 89 21.51 -1.46 26.56
N CYS A 90 21.72 -0.74 25.44
CA CYS A 90 20.78 0.28 24.98
C CYS A 90 19.78 -0.27 23.94
N LYS A 91 18.50 0.09 24.10
CA LYS A 91 17.44 -0.29 23.15
C LYS A 91 17.71 0.39 21.81
N LEU A 92 17.90 -0.41 20.78
CA LEU A 92 18.12 0.09 19.44
C LEU A 92 16.82 0.61 18.81
N LEU A 93 16.96 1.68 18.04
CA LEU A 93 15.98 2.09 17.06
C LEU A 93 16.56 1.79 15.68
N LYS A 94 15.73 1.22 14.79
CA LYS A 94 16.11 1.13 13.38
C LYS A 94 15.96 2.52 12.79
N THR A 95 17.11 3.12 12.44
CA THR A 95 17.18 4.51 12.00
C THR A 95 17.63 4.63 10.55
N THR A 96 17.06 5.58 9.82
CA THR A 96 17.49 5.96 8.46
C THR A 96 17.63 7.48 8.40
N LEU A 97 18.77 7.96 7.91
CA LEU A 97 19.03 9.38 7.71
C LEU A 97 19.09 9.69 6.21
N ILE A 98 18.26 10.62 5.76
CA ILE A 98 18.29 11.18 4.40
C ILE A 98 18.94 12.55 4.50
N TYR A 99 20.12 12.73 3.90
CA TYR A 99 20.88 13.97 3.94
C TYR A 99 21.82 14.09 2.73
N PRO A 100 21.84 15.24 2.02
CA PRO A 100 20.89 16.36 2.14
C PRO A 100 19.50 15.97 1.63
N ALA A 101 18.45 16.39 2.36
CA ALA A 101 17.06 16.16 2.01
C ALA A 101 16.51 17.35 1.22
N ASN A 102 15.80 17.07 0.13
CA ASN A 102 15.10 18.09 -0.65
C ASN A 102 13.61 18.22 -0.23
N ALA A 103 12.89 19.17 -0.83
CA ALA A 103 11.48 19.39 -0.54
C ALA A 103 10.58 18.15 -0.78
N PHE A 104 10.93 17.31 -1.76
CA PHE A 104 10.21 16.06 -2.03
C PHE A 104 10.42 15.03 -0.91
N ASP A 105 11.65 14.86 -0.43
CA ASP A 105 11.95 13.97 0.70
C ASP A 105 11.19 14.39 1.95
N ILE A 106 11.17 15.69 2.25
CA ILE A 106 10.47 16.24 3.41
C ILE A 106 8.96 16.02 3.29
N GLN A 107 8.38 16.35 2.12
CA GLN A 107 6.95 16.21 1.90
C GLN A 107 6.47 14.75 1.93
N LYS A 108 7.33 13.80 1.57
CA LYS A 108 7.06 12.35 1.61
C LYS A 108 6.82 11.85 3.04
N TYR A 109 7.54 12.36 4.02
CA TYR A 109 7.44 11.94 5.43
C TYR A 109 6.60 12.89 6.29
N ARG A 110 6.21 14.05 5.77
CA ARG A 110 5.26 14.94 6.44
C ARG A 110 3.89 14.25 6.54
N ARG A 111 3.32 14.25 7.75
CA ARG A 111 1.97 13.76 8.02
C ARG A 111 0.99 14.50 7.13
N GLN A 112 0.11 13.74 6.50
CA GLN A 112 -0.97 14.23 5.67
C GLN A 112 -2.25 13.60 6.19
N GLU A 113 -3.30 14.41 6.29
CA GLU A 113 -4.63 13.91 6.60
C GLU A 113 -5.21 13.21 5.37
N PHE A 114 -6.00 12.17 5.62
CA PHE A 114 -6.66 11.37 4.60
C PHE A 114 -8.17 11.56 4.70
N PHE A 115 -8.81 11.68 3.54
CA PHE A 115 -10.24 11.93 3.41
C PHE A 115 -10.86 10.87 2.52
N ILE A 116 -12.03 10.36 2.94
CA ILE A 116 -12.87 9.51 2.10
C ILE A 116 -13.82 10.42 1.33
N LEU A 117 -13.73 10.35 0.00
CA LEU A 117 -14.64 11.02 -0.92
C LEU A 117 -15.68 10.03 -1.41
N TYR A 118 -16.94 10.43 -1.48
CA TYR A 118 -18.05 9.61 -1.98
C TYR A 118 -18.48 10.14 -3.35
N GLU A 119 -17.90 9.62 -4.41
CA GLU A 119 -18.09 10.15 -5.76
C GLU A 119 -19.32 9.55 -6.44
N THR A 120 -20.32 10.40 -6.68
CA THR A 120 -21.50 10.05 -7.45
C THR A 120 -21.16 9.91 -8.95
N PRO A 121 -22.03 9.31 -9.78
CA PRO A 121 -21.84 9.30 -11.24
C PRO A 121 -21.66 10.69 -11.84
N GLU A 122 -22.37 11.68 -11.32
CA GLU A 122 -22.30 13.06 -11.78
C GLU A 122 -20.93 13.69 -11.41
N ASP A 123 -20.42 13.39 -10.21
CA ASP A 123 -19.10 13.85 -9.77
C ASP A 123 -17.98 13.20 -10.58
N TYR A 124 -18.11 11.90 -10.89
CA TYR A 124 -17.16 11.22 -11.78
C TYR A 124 -17.08 11.93 -13.13
N LYS A 125 -18.24 12.19 -13.74
CA LYS A 125 -18.32 12.84 -15.06
C LYS A 125 -17.81 14.28 -15.04
N ASN A 126 -18.18 15.08 -14.05
CA ASN A 126 -17.94 16.52 -14.05
C ASN A 126 -16.66 16.95 -13.32
N ILE A 127 -16.11 16.12 -12.44
CA ILE A 127 -14.91 16.45 -11.66
C ILE A 127 -13.77 15.53 -12.08
N THR A 128 -13.95 14.22 -11.91
CA THR A 128 -12.88 13.25 -12.11
C THR A 128 -12.48 13.15 -13.58
N CYS A 129 -13.41 12.91 -14.51
CA CYS A 129 -13.10 12.83 -15.94
C CYS A 129 -12.42 14.11 -16.44
N ASN A 130 -12.91 15.28 -16.02
CA ASN A 130 -12.28 16.56 -16.35
C ASN A 130 -10.84 16.63 -15.83
N TYR A 131 -10.61 16.26 -14.57
CA TYR A 131 -9.26 16.16 -14.00
C TYR A 131 -8.35 15.20 -14.78
N LEU A 132 -8.85 14.02 -15.18
CA LEU A 132 -8.06 13.03 -15.93
C LEU A 132 -7.63 13.56 -17.29
N VAL A 133 -8.51 14.28 -17.97
CA VAL A 133 -8.22 14.94 -19.26
C VAL A 133 -7.24 16.10 -19.07
N GLU A 134 -7.51 17.01 -18.13
CA GLU A 134 -6.64 18.17 -17.84
C GLU A 134 -5.21 17.75 -17.48
N THR A 135 -5.06 16.69 -16.69
CA THR A 135 -3.76 16.17 -16.23
C THR A 135 -3.18 15.09 -17.14
N LYS A 136 -3.84 14.79 -18.26
CA LYS A 136 -3.38 13.84 -19.28
C LYS A 136 -3.04 12.45 -18.72
N GLN A 137 -3.82 11.96 -17.75
CA GLN A 137 -3.55 10.67 -17.11
C GLN A 137 -3.53 9.51 -18.12
N PHE A 138 -4.38 9.59 -19.15
CA PHE A 138 -4.44 8.58 -20.21
C PHE A 138 -3.21 8.59 -21.14
N GLU A 139 -2.45 9.68 -21.20
CA GLU A 139 -1.20 9.77 -21.99
C GLU A 139 0.00 9.17 -21.22
N ASN A 140 -0.08 9.06 -19.88
CA ASN A 140 1.01 8.60 -19.03
C ASN A 140 1.04 7.06 -18.84
N LEU A 141 0.75 6.31 -19.90
CA LEU A 141 0.64 4.85 -19.89
C LEU A 141 1.72 4.13 -20.71
N LYS A 142 2.76 4.87 -21.15
CA LYS A 142 3.83 4.32 -22.00
C LYS A 142 4.48 3.07 -21.41
N TRP A 143 4.73 3.04 -20.11
CA TRP A 143 5.32 1.88 -19.45
C TRP A 143 4.38 0.67 -19.48
N VAL A 144 3.06 0.87 -19.28
CA VAL A 144 2.04 -0.19 -19.38
C VAL A 144 2.02 -0.76 -20.79
N TYR A 145 2.04 0.11 -21.81
CA TYR A 145 2.02 -0.35 -23.19
C TYR A 145 3.31 -1.03 -23.61
N ASN A 146 4.46 -0.59 -23.10
CA ASN A 146 5.72 -1.31 -23.31
C ASN A 146 5.69 -2.70 -22.67
N PHE A 147 5.12 -2.82 -21.46
CA PHE A 147 4.92 -4.10 -20.79
C PHE A 147 3.97 -5.03 -21.58
N LEU A 148 2.80 -4.53 -21.99
CA LEU A 148 1.84 -5.29 -22.81
C LEU A 148 2.39 -5.67 -24.19
N ASP A 149 3.21 -4.82 -24.80
CA ASP A 149 3.84 -5.07 -26.10
C ASP A 149 5.13 -5.91 -25.98
N LYS A 150 5.49 -6.39 -24.78
CA LYS A 150 6.73 -7.16 -24.49
C LYS A 150 8.01 -6.41 -24.89
N LYS A 151 7.97 -5.08 -24.86
CA LYS A 151 9.14 -4.20 -25.06
C LYS A 151 9.92 -3.96 -23.76
N SER A 152 9.34 -4.33 -22.62
CA SER A 152 9.97 -4.24 -21.30
C SER A 152 9.42 -5.32 -20.38
N GLU A 153 10.27 -5.85 -19.50
CA GLU A 153 9.88 -6.71 -18.37
C GLU A 153 9.21 -8.04 -18.78
N GLU A 154 9.45 -8.49 -20.01
CA GLU A 154 8.93 -9.75 -20.56
C GLU A 154 9.37 -10.95 -19.70
N GLU A 155 10.60 -10.91 -19.19
CA GLU A 155 11.17 -11.93 -18.32
C GLU A 155 10.46 -12.09 -16.98
N ARG A 156 9.67 -11.07 -16.56
CA ARG A 156 8.91 -11.11 -15.32
C ARG A 156 7.51 -11.71 -15.50
N ILE A 157 7.06 -11.90 -16.74
CA ILE A 157 5.73 -12.43 -17.03
C ILE A 157 5.67 -13.89 -16.58
N ILE A 158 4.72 -14.20 -15.68
CA ILE A 158 4.51 -15.58 -15.22
C ILE A 158 3.37 -16.29 -15.94
N TYR A 159 2.43 -15.54 -16.51
CA TYR A 159 1.33 -16.05 -17.31
C TYR A 159 0.78 -14.94 -18.21
N GLU A 160 0.29 -15.32 -19.39
CA GLU A 160 -0.40 -14.44 -20.32
C GLU A 160 -1.53 -15.22 -20.97
N ASN A 161 -2.72 -14.64 -20.93
CA ASN A 161 -3.81 -15.00 -21.83
C ASN A 161 -3.77 -13.99 -22.99
N PRO A 162 -3.39 -14.41 -24.21
CA PRO A 162 -3.09 -13.49 -25.31
C PRO A 162 -4.34 -12.94 -26.02
N ASP A 163 -5.54 -13.29 -25.57
CA ASP A 163 -6.76 -12.76 -26.16
C ASP A 163 -6.82 -11.23 -26.03
N LYS A 164 -7.19 -10.55 -27.13
CA LYS A 164 -7.12 -9.08 -27.19
C LYS A 164 -8.22 -8.39 -26.38
N HIS A 165 -9.31 -9.09 -26.07
CA HIS A 165 -10.50 -8.54 -25.41
C HIS A 165 -10.72 -9.15 -24.01
N GLU A 166 -10.43 -10.44 -23.86
CA GLU A 166 -10.66 -11.22 -22.64
C GLU A 166 -9.36 -11.68 -21.97
N GLY A 167 -8.21 -11.31 -22.55
CA GLY A 167 -6.89 -11.68 -22.08
C GLY A 167 -6.18 -10.59 -21.28
N PHE A 168 -5.08 -10.99 -20.65
CA PHE A 168 -4.29 -10.19 -19.72
C PHE A 168 -2.88 -10.77 -19.54
N ILE A 169 -1.98 -9.97 -18.96
CA ILE A 169 -0.65 -10.40 -18.51
C ILE A 169 -0.60 -10.42 -16.98
N LEU A 170 -0.09 -11.51 -16.39
CA LEU A 170 0.20 -11.64 -14.96
C LEU A 170 1.71 -11.57 -14.71
N ALA A 171 2.13 -10.62 -13.87
CA ALA A 171 3.53 -10.47 -13.47
C ALA A 171 3.67 -10.00 -12.01
N PRO A 172 4.78 -10.32 -11.32
CA PRO A 172 5.08 -9.79 -9.99
C PRO A 172 4.97 -8.25 -9.95
N ASP A 173 4.44 -7.68 -8.88
CA ASP A 173 4.53 -6.24 -8.65
C ASP A 173 5.96 -5.89 -8.20
N LEU A 174 6.44 -4.70 -8.56
CA LEU A 174 7.76 -4.20 -8.16
C LEU A 174 7.98 -4.16 -6.64
N LYS A 175 6.89 -4.16 -5.86
CA LYS A 175 6.93 -4.20 -4.39
C LYS A 175 7.34 -5.57 -3.82
N TRP A 176 7.29 -6.65 -4.60
CA TRP A 176 7.63 -7.99 -4.13
C TRP A 176 8.98 -8.43 -4.67
N ASN A 177 9.85 -8.90 -3.77
CA ASN A 177 11.21 -9.33 -4.10
C ASN A 177 11.32 -10.80 -4.53
N GLY A 178 10.20 -11.54 -4.57
CA GLY A 178 10.15 -12.93 -5.00
C GLY A 178 10.60 -13.96 -3.95
N THR A 179 10.91 -13.55 -2.71
CA THR A 179 11.48 -14.46 -1.69
C THR A 179 10.46 -14.93 -0.67
N ASN A 180 9.79 -13.99 0.00
CA ASN A 180 8.82 -14.30 1.05
C ASN A 180 7.42 -14.43 0.43
N LEU A 181 6.83 -15.63 0.48
CA LEU A 181 5.47 -15.87 -0.04
C LEU A 181 4.39 -15.16 0.79
N ASP A 182 4.65 -14.89 2.07
CA ASP A 182 3.71 -14.12 2.90
C ASP A 182 3.62 -12.64 2.44
N GLU A 183 4.56 -12.18 1.58
CA GLU A 183 4.59 -10.85 0.96
C GLU A 183 4.25 -10.86 -0.53
N LEU A 184 3.76 -12.00 -1.05
CA LEU A 184 3.48 -12.17 -2.47
C LEU A 184 2.53 -11.10 -3.01
N TYR A 185 2.93 -10.51 -4.14
CA TYR A 185 2.21 -9.44 -4.82
C TYR A 185 2.36 -9.59 -6.33
N PHE A 186 1.25 -9.78 -7.03
CA PHE A 186 1.13 -9.75 -8.48
C PHE A 186 0.19 -8.65 -8.97
N LEU A 187 0.37 -8.28 -10.24
CA LEU A 187 -0.56 -7.49 -11.04
C LEU A 187 -1.02 -8.31 -12.24
N ALA A 188 -2.33 -8.35 -12.46
CA ALA A 188 -2.93 -8.79 -13.72
C ALA A 188 -3.35 -7.55 -14.52
N VAL A 189 -2.81 -7.35 -15.72
CA VAL A 189 -3.02 -6.16 -16.56
C VAL A 189 -3.73 -6.57 -17.84
N ALA A 190 -4.93 -6.03 -18.10
CA ALA A 190 -5.73 -6.39 -19.26
C ALA A 190 -5.04 -5.99 -20.58
N HIS A 191 -5.19 -6.77 -21.66
CA HIS A 191 -4.64 -6.39 -22.97
C HIS A 191 -5.35 -5.20 -23.60
N ARG A 192 -6.67 -5.17 -23.46
CA ARG A 192 -7.51 -4.10 -24.01
C ARG A 192 -7.19 -2.76 -23.35
N ARG A 193 -7.18 -1.70 -24.16
CA ARG A 193 -6.68 -0.37 -23.79
C ARG A 193 -7.81 0.66 -23.55
N ASP A 194 -9.06 0.23 -23.68
CA ASP A 194 -10.26 1.04 -23.55
C ASP A 194 -10.85 1.03 -22.13
N LEU A 195 -10.32 0.19 -21.22
CA LEU A 195 -10.74 0.11 -19.83
C LEU A 195 -9.71 0.80 -18.93
N HIS A 196 -10.15 1.86 -18.24
CA HIS A 196 -9.29 2.70 -17.40
C HIS A 196 -9.45 2.39 -15.92
N SER A 197 -10.68 2.08 -15.48
CA SER A 197 -11.00 1.75 -14.10
C SER A 197 -12.28 0.90 -14.00
N ILE A 198 -12.71 0.58 -12.78
CA ILE A 198 -13.98 -0.12 -12.55
C ILE A 198 -15.21 0.64 -13.07
N ARG A 199 -15.13 1.97 -13.30
CA ARG A 199 -16.21 2.78 -13.90
C ARG A 199 -16.55 2.36 -15.34
N ASP A 200 -15.60 1.75 -16.05
CA ASP A 200 -15.78 1.33 -17.45
C ASP A 200 -16.33 -0.09 -17.57
N LEU A 201 -16.48 -0.81 -16.44
CA LEU A 201 -16.89 -2.21 -16.47
C LEU A 201 -18.39 -2.37 -16.66
N THR A 202 -18.74 -3.23 -17.61
CA THR A 202 -20.11 -3.70 -17.88
C THR A 202 -20.14 -5.24 -17.88
N PRO A 203 -21.31 -5.89 -18.03
CA PRO A 203 -21.37 -7.33 -18.19
C PRO A 203 -20.55 -7.89 -19.36
N ASN A 204 -20.22 -7.07 -20.37
CA ASN A 204 -19.39 -7.50 -21.49
C ASN A 204 -17.95 -7.85 -21.05
N GLU A 205 -17.49 -7.32 -19.92
CA GLU A 205 -16.17 -7.57 -19.37
C GLU A 205 -16.16 -8.77 -18.41
N LEU A 206 -17.31 -9.42 -18.14
CA LEU A 206 -17.36 -10.59 -17.24
C LEU A 206 -16.38 -11.71 -17.65
N PRO A 207 -16.25 -12.10 -18.94
CA PRO A 207 -15.27 -13.10 -19.35
C PRO A 207 -13.83 -12.73 -18.98
N LEU A 208 -13.41 -11.47 -19.23
CA LEU A 208 -12.09 -10.97 -18.82
C LEU A 208 -11.87 -11.08 -17.31
N LEU A 209 -12.86 -10.65 -16.52
CA LEU A 209 -12.78 -10.65 -15.06
C LEU A 209 -12.71 -12.07 -14.48
N GLU A 210 -13.51 -12.99 -15.03
CA GLU A 210 -13.51 -14.40 -14.65
C GLU A 210 -12.22 -15.12 -15.07
N ASN A 211 -11.69 -14.82 -16.27
CA ASN A 211 -10.38 -15.31 -16.72
C ASN A 211 -9.27 -14.84 -15.79
N ILE A 212 -9.21 -13.53 -15.46
CA ILE A 212 -8.24 -13.01 -14.49
C ILE A 212 -8.35 -13.78 -13.17
N ARG A 213 -9.56 -13.93 -12.63
CA ARG A 213 -9.77 -14.61 -11.34
C ARG A 213 -9.26 -16.05 -11.36
N ASP A 214 -9.68 -16.83 -12.35
CA ASP A 214 -9.51 -18.27 -12.33
C ASP A 214 -8.15 -18.71 -12.90
N GLU A 215 -7.68 -18.07 -13.96
CA GLU A 215 -6.37 -18.38 -14.55
C GLU A 215 -5.21 -17.88 -13.67
N CYS A 216 -5.35 -16.72 -13.01
CA CYS A 216 -4.34 -16.28 -12.05
C CYS A 216 -4.29 -17.18 -10.82
N ALA A 217 -5.44 -17.54 -10.25
CA ALA A 217 -5.49 -18.45 -9.11
C ALA A 217 -4.82 -19.79 -9.42
N LYS A 218 -5.18 -20.38 -10.58
CA LYS A 218 -4.58 -21.62 -11.07
C LYS A 218 -3.06 -21.48 -11.25
N THR A 219 -2.61 -20.44 -11.96
CA THR A 219 -1.18 -20.20 -12.19
C THR A 219 -0.40 -20.06 -10.88
N ILE A 220 -0.96 -19.31 -9.92
CA ILE A 220 -0.31 -19.06 -8.62
C ILE A 220 -0.27 -20.35 -7.79
N GLU A 221 -1.33 -21.16 -7.82
CA GLU A 221 -1.35 -22.47 -7.16
C GLU A 221 -0.31 -23.43 -7.76
N GLU A 222 -0.22 -23.51 -9.08
CA GLU A 222 0.75 -24.36 -9.78
C GLU A 222 2.21 -23.95 -9.52
N LYS A 223 2.51 -22.64 -9.48
CA LYS A 223 3.88 -22.14 -9.31
C LYS A 223 4.32 -21.97 -7.86
N TYR A 224 3.39 -21.63 -6.95
CA TYR A 224 3.71 -21.23 -5.58
C TYR A 224 2.96 -22.02 -4.50
N GLY A 225 2.07 -22.95 -4.88
CA GLY A 225 1.33 -23.79 -3.93
C GLY A 225 0.28 -23.04 -3.10
N LEU A 226 -0.08 -21.81 -3.48
CA LEU A 226 -1.08 -21.00 -2.78
C LEU A 226 -2.46 -21.17 -3.40
N LYS A 227 -3.43 -21.56 -2.59
CA LYS A 227 -4.82 -21.72 -3.02
C LYS A 227 -5.48 -20.37 -3.25
N LYS A 228 -6.51 -20.34 -4.11
CA LYS A 228 -7.38 -19.15 -4.31
C LYS A 228 -7.85 -18.51 -3.01
N SER A 229 -8.21 -19.31 -1.99
CA SER A 229 -8.66 -18.82 -0.68
C SER A 229 -7.57 -18.13 0.16
N GLN A 230 -6.30 -18.22 -0.25
CA GLN A 230 -5.17 -17.51 0.35
C GLN A 230 -4.80 -16.24 -0.42
N LEU A 231 -5.57 -15.88 -1.45
CA LEU A 231 -5.33 -14.71 -2.29
C LEU A 231 -6.43 -13.67 -2.10
N LYS A 232 -6.02 -12.41 -1.96
CA LYS A 232 -6.91 -11.24 -2.05
C LYS A 232 -6.74 -10.62 -3.43
N MET A 233 -7.77 -10.73 -4.27
CA MET A 233 -7.82 -10.14 -5.63
C MET A 233 -8.72 -8.90 -5.61
N TYR A 234 -8.21 -7.74 -6.03
CA TYR A 234 -8.95 -6.49 -5.89
C TYR A 234 -8.51 -5.39 -6.86
N PHE A 235 -9.38 -4.40 -7.04
CA PHE A 235 -9.11 -3.15 -7.74
C PHE A 235 -8.82 -2.02 -6.75
N HIS A 236 -8.00 -1.06 -7.19
CA HIS A 236 -7.99 0.26 -6.59
C HIS A 236 -9.05 1.15 -7.25
N TYR A 237 -9.75 1.91 -6.41
CA TYR A 237 -10.53 3.07 -6.86
C TYR A 237 -10.20 4.25 -5.95
N GLN A 238 -9.69 5.37 -6.45
CA GLN A 238 -9.15 5.61 -7.80
C GLN A 238 -7.79 4.90 -8.01
N PRO A 239 -7.48 4.35 -9.21
CA PRO A 239 -6.23 3.64 -9.47
C PRO A 239 -5.01 4.58 -9.55
N THR A 240 -3.80 4.03 -9.43
CA THR A 240 -2.54 4.79 -9.58
C THR A 240 -2.22 5.11 -11.04
N PHE A 241 -2.70 4.28 -11.97
CA PHE A 241 -2.63 4.51 -13.41
C PHE A 241 -3.93 4.02 -14.05
N TYR A 242 -4.40 4.74 -15.06
CA TYR A 242 -5.73 4.54 -15.65
C TYR A 242 -5.71 3.54 -16.81
N HIS A 243 -5.32 2.31 -16.51
CA HIS A 243 -5.43 1.14 -17.37
C HIS A 243 -5.86 -0.02 -16.49
N LEU A 244 -6.91 -0.76 -16.83
CA LEU A 244 -7.51 -1.75 -15.93
C LEU A 244 -6.50 -2.82 -15.49
N HIS A 245 -6.34 -2.96 -14.18
CA HIS A 245 -5.47 -3.94 -13.56
C HIS A 245 -6.06 -4.46 -12.24
N VAL A 246 -5.77 -5.71 -11.92
CA VAL A 246 -6.14 -6.37 -10.67
C VAL A 246 -4.89 -6.61 -9.83
N HIS A 247 -4.94 -6.20 -8.57
CA HIS A 247 -3.94 -6.53 -7.57
C HIS A 247 -4.25 -7.89 -6.98
N ILE A 248 -3.24 -8.75 -6.89
CA ILE A 248 -3.36 -10.09 -6.32
C ILE A 248 -2.29 -10.25 -5.25
N VAL A 249 -2.69 -10.33 -3.98
CA VAL A 249 -1.76 -10.43 -2.85
C VAL A 249 -2.07 -11.63 -1.98
N HIS A 250 -1.07 -12.15 -1.27
CA HIS A 250 -1.34 -13.13 -0.21
C HIS A 250 -2.16 -12.48 0.92
N ILE A 251 -3.12 -13.21 1.50
CA ILE A 251 -4.04 -12.67 2.54
C ILE A 251 -3.34 -12.15 3.80
N LYS A 252 -2.13 -12.65 4.10
CA LYS A 252 -1.33 -12.16 5.23
C LYS A 252 -0.58 -10.86 4.90
N TYR A 253 -0.47 -10.49 3.63
CA TYR A 253 0.27 -9.31 3.24
C TYR A 253 -0.59 -8.06 3.40
N GLU A 254 -0.23 -7.22 4.36
CA GLU A 254 -0.74 -5.85 4.45
C GLU A 254 -0.05 -4.97 3.42
N ALA A 255 -0.52 -5.05 2.18
CA ALA A 255 0.03 -4.29 1.07
C ALA A 255 0.03 -2.78 1.36
N PRO A 256 1.15 -2.06 1.13
CA PRO A 256 1.19 -0.61 1.24
C PRO A 256 0.19 0.02 0.27
N GLY A 257 -0.75 0.79 0.81
CA GLY A 257 -1.83 1.40 0.02
C GLY A 257 -3.07 1.66 0.87
N LEU A 258 -4.06 2.31 0.27
CA LEU A 258 -5.29 2.72 0.94
C LEU A 258 -6.33 1.61 0.85
N SER A 259 -6.03 0.49 1.52
CA SER A 259 -6.78 -0.77 1.42
C SER A 259 -8.26 -0.67 1.80
N CYS A 260 -8.65 0.38 2.53
CA CYS A 260 -10.02 0.63 2.96
C CYS A 260 -11.02 0.87 1.82
N THR A 261 -10.57 1.32 0.65
CA THR A 261 -11.45 1.56 -0.52
C THR A 261 -11.17 0.61 -1.68
N SER A 262 -10.42 -0.46 -1.44
CA SER A 262 -10.22 -1.53 -2.41
C SER A 262 -11.54 -2.27 -2.67
N VAL A 263 -11.82 -2.58 -3.93
CA VAL A 263 -13.03 -3.34 -4.34
C VAL A 263 -12.62 -4.74 -4.77
N LEU A 264 -13.11 -5.77 -4.09
CA LEU A 264 -12.74 -7.16 -4.39
C LEU A 264 -13.22 -7.58 -5.78
N LEU A 265 -12.40 -8.33 -6.53
CA LEU A 265 -12.71 -8.79 -7.88
C LEU A 265 -14.03 -9.58 -7.93
N ASP A 266 -14.22 -10.54 -7.02
CA ASP A 266 -15.47 -11.31 -6.96
C ASP A 266 -16.69 -10.42 -6.65
N THR A 267 -16.54 -9.38 -5.82
CA THR A 267 -17.61 -8.40 -5.60
C THR A 267 -17.92 -7.60 -6.87
N VAL A 268 -16.90 -7.25 -7.67
CA VAL A 268 -17.11 -6.62 -8.98
C VAL A 268 -17.89 -7.51 -9.93
N ILE A 269 -17.48 -8.77 -10.04
CA ILE A 269 -18.14 -9.77 -10.88
C ILE A 269 -19.62 -9.92 -10.48
N GLU A 270 -19.90 -10.13 -9.19
CA GLU A 270 -21.27 -10.33 -8.71
C GLU A 270 -22.13 -9.07 -8.87
N ASN A 271 -21.58 -7.87 -8.63
CA ASN A 271 -22.30 -6.63 -8.86
C ASN A 271 -22.75 -6.49 -10.33
N LEU A 272 -21.89 -6.84 -11.29
CA LEU A 272 -22.20 -6.79 -12.73
C LEU A 272 -23.20 -7.86 -13.17
N LYS A 273 -23.19 -9.04 -12.53
CA LYS A 273 -24.19 -10.10 -12.78
C LYS A 273 -25.58 -9.70 -12.31
N ILE A 274 -25.68 -8.96 -11.21
CA ILE A 274 -26.97 -8.52 -10.65
C ILE A 274 -27.47 -7.25 -11.35
N TYR A 275 -26.59 -6.27 -11.56
CA TYR A 275 -26.93 -4.97 -12.15
C TYR A 275 -25.94 -4.62 -13.28
N SER A 276 -26.41 -4.61 -14.51
CA SER A 276 -25.58 -4.40 -15.70
C SER A 276 -24.94 -3.00 -15.80
N ASP A 277 -25.46 -2.02 -15.06
CA ASP A 277 -24.98 -0.65 -15.01
C ASP A 277 -24.51 -0.25 -13.60
N PHE A 278 -24.16 -1.22 -12.76
CA PHE A 278 -23.77 -0.98 -11.37
C PHE A 278 -22.69 0.10 -11.25
N TYR A 279 -21.56 -0.06 -11.93
CA TYR A 279 -20.41 0.84 -11.76
C TYR A 279 -20.58 2.20 -12.43
N THR A 280 -21.49 2.31 -13.41
CA THR A 280 -21.84 3.60 -14.00
C THR A 280 -22.81 4.40 -13.11
N LYS A 281 -23.57 3.73 -12.23
CA LYS A 281 -24.56 4.37 -11.34
C LYS A 281 -24.18 4.44 -9.87
N ALA A 282 -23.25 3.61 -9.41
CA ALA A 282 -22.87 3.56 -8.01
C ALA A 282 -22.17 4.84 -7.56
N THR A 283 -22.41 5.24 -6.32
CA THR A 283 -21.53 6.17 -5.61
C THR A 283 -20.35 5.36 -5.09
N LEU A 284 -19.13 5.71 -5.51
CA LEU A 284 -17.93 4.94 -5.19
C LEU A 284 -17.06 5.71 -4.20
N PRO A 285 -16.80 5.15 -3.00
CA PRO A 285 -15.89 5.78 -2.07
C PRO A 285 -14.43 5.60 -2.53
N PHE A 286 -13.62 6.64 -2.39
CA PHE A 286 -12.17 6.53 -2.55
C PHE A 286 -11.42 7.42 -1.57
N LEU A 287 -10.22 7.00 -1.18
CA LEU A 287 -9.39 7.75 -0.24
C LEU A 287 -8.39 8.64 -0.98
N ARG A 288 -8.22 9.88 -0.51
CA ARG A 288 -7.17 10.80 -0.95
C ARG A 288 -6.55 11.58 0.20
N LYS A 289 -5.31 12.01 -0.03
CA LYS A 289 -4.55 12.88 0.85
C LYS A 289 -4.99 14.33 0.64
N GLU A 290 -4.89 15.15 1.67
CA GLU A 290 -5.21 16.58 1.61
C GLU A 290 -4.52 17.32 0.44
N ASN A 291 -3.26 16.98 0.16
CA ASN A 291 -2.49 17.62 -0.90
C ASN A 291 -2.68 17.00 -2.28
N ASP A 292 -3.51 15.96 -2.40
CA ASP A 292 -3.78 15.30 -3.68
C ASP A 292 -4.53 16.26 -4.63
N PRO A 293 -4.07 16.41 -5.89
CA PRO A 293 -4.72 17.31 -6.84
C PRO A 293 -6.20 16.99 -7.10
N LEU A 294 -6.58 15.71 -7.13
CA LEU A 294 -7.98 15.31 -7.32
C LEU A 294 -8.82 15.66 -6.09
N TYR A 295 -8.28 15.50 -4.88
CA TYR A 295 -8.96 15.95 -3.67
C TYR A 295 -9.28 17.45 -3.72
N LYS A 296 -8.32 18.28 -4.15
CA LYS A 296 -8.53 19.73 -4.31
C LYS A 296 -9.67 20.05 -5.28
N LYS A 297 -9.79 19.31 -6.39
CA LYS A 297 -10.92 19.47 -7.33
C LYS A 297 -12.27 19.16 -6.69
N PHE A 298 -12.35 18.17 -5.80
CA PHE A 298 -13.58 17.88 -5.06
C PHE A 298 -13.92 18.97 -4.03
N VAL A 299 -12.91 19.55 -3.38
CA VAL A 299 -13.09 20.71 -2.48
C VAL A 299 -13.60 21.93 -3.25
N GLU A 300 -12.99 22.25 -4.40
CA GLU A 300 -13.42 23.36 -5.28
C GLU A 300 -14.87 23.19 -5.75
N ALA A 301 -15.32 21.95 -5.96
CA ALA A 301 -16.68 21.61 -6.34
C ALA A 301 -17.67 21.52 -5.14
N GLY A 302 -17.23 21.78 -3.90
CA GLY A 302 -18.07 21.73 -2.71
C GLY A 302 -18.56 20.33 -2.35
N ARG A 303 -17.72 19.30 -2.59
CA ARG A 303 -18.03 17.88 -2.34
C ARG A 303 -17.34 17.29 -1.10
N VAL A 304 -16.66 18.12 -0.32
CA VAL A 304 -15.95 17.76 0.91
C VAL A 304 -16.45 18.61 2.06
#